data_AF-M4ZW72-F1
#
_entry.id   AF-M4ZW72-F1
#
_cell.length_a   1.000
_cell.length_b   1.000
_cell.length_c   1.000
_cell.angle_alpha   90.00
_cell.angle_beta   90.00
_cell.angle_gamma   90.00
#
_symmetry.space_group_name_H-M   'P 1'
#
loop_
_entity.id
_entity.type
_entity.pdbx_description
1 polymer ?
#
loop_
_entity_poly.entity_id
_entity_poly.type
_entity_poly.pdbx_seq_one_letter_code
_entity_poly.pdbx_strand_id
1 'polypeptide(L)'
;MSPGVDSDNPKKLRFVELDAAQLPRALADVALVAINNNYAVQAGLNPAKDAIARENAEGPWLNIPAVREEDKDKAWVRQLIEAYQSEPVKAFLQTRFKGTYIAAW
;
A
#
# COMPACT_ATOMS: atom_id res chain seq x y z
N MET A 1 23.16 -5.86 -12.62
CA MET A 1 23.14 -4.40 -12.38
C MET A 1 23.10 -3.73 -13.74
N SER A 2 21.93 -3.31 -14.21
CA SER A 2 21.87 -2.49 -15.43
C SER A 2 21.97 -1.02 -15.02
N PRO A 3 22.88 -0.24 -15.61
CA PRO A 3 23.01 1.19 -15.34
C PRO A 3 21.90 1.91 -16.11
N GLY A 4 21.00 2.58 -15.40
CA GLY A 4 19.86 3.27 -16.00
C GLY A 4 19.60 4.61 -15.32
N VAL A 5 19.96 5.67 -16.03
CA VAL A 5 19.52 7.07 -15.87
C VAL A 5 20.18 7.88 -14.74
N ASP A 6 21.42 8.34 -14.99
CA ASP A 6 22.11 9.34 -14.16
C ASP A 6 21.92 10.80 -14.67
N SER A 7 21.01 11.07 -15.62
CA SER A 7 20.81 12.42 -16.14
C SER A 7 19.85 13.30 -15.31
N ASP A 8 18.97 12.71 -14.48
CA ASP A 8 17.89 13.44 -13.78
C ASP A 8 17.94 13.32 -12.24
N ASN A 9 19.12 13.01 -11.67
CA ASN A 9 19.35 12.94 -10.21
C ASN A 9 20.19 14.14 -9.71
N PRO A 10 19.68 15.39 -9.77
CA PRO A 10 20.45 16.58 -9.39
C PRO A 10 20.86 16.55 -7.90
N LYS A 11 20.13 15.79 -7.08
CA LYS A 11 20.41 15.60 -5.65
C LYS A 11 21.42 14.50 -5.37
N LYS A 12 21.91 13.79 -6.40
CA LYS A 12 22.86 12.67 -6.28
C LYS A 12 22.43 11.65 -5.21
N LEU A 13 21.12 11.37 -5.16
CA LEU A 13 20.54 10.41 -4.23
C LEU A 13 21.07 9.01 -4.54
N ARG A 14 21.40 8.26 -3.50
CA ARG A 14 21.72 6.83 -3.61
C ARG A 14 20.48 6.03 -3.28
N PHE A 15 19.99 5.25 -4.24
CA PHE A 15 18.88 4.34 -4.04
C PHE A 15 19.42 3.00 -3.55
N VAL A 16 18.80 2.48 -2.50
CA VAL A 16 19.13 1.17 -1.91
C VAL A 16 17.85 0.37 -1.87
N GLU A 17 17.88 -0.78 -2.52
CA GLU A 17 16.73 -1.70 -2.57
C GLU A 17 16.77 -2.63 -1.36
N LEU A 18 15.62 -2.78 -0.70
CA LEU A 18 15.44 -3.67 0.45
C LEU A 18 14.12 -4.43 0.28
N ASP A 19 14.00 -5.57 0.98
CA ASP A 19 12.72 -6.24 1.12
C ASP A 19 11.69 -5.31 1.78
N ALA A 20 10.46 -5.33 1.28
CA ALA A 20 9.41 -4.40 1.68
C ALA A 20 9.14 -4.41 3.20
N ALA A 21 9.26 -5.57 3.85
CA ALA A 21 9.05 -5.71 5.29
C ALA A 21 10.17 -5.07 6.14
N GLN A 22 11.30 -4.73 5.53
CA GLN A 22 12.44 -4.08 6.19
C GLN A 22 12.35 -2.54 6.13
N LEU A 23 11.60 -2.01 5.17
CA LEU A 23 11.57 -0.57 4.86
C LEU A 23 11.20 0.31 6.07
N PRO A 24 10.26 -0.06 6.98
CA PRO A 24 10.00 0.78 8.16
C PRO A 24 11.21 0.94 9.08
N ARG A 25 12.08 -0.07 9.19
CA ARG A 25 13.28 0.01 10.05
C ARG A 25 14.36 0.89 9.44
N ALA A 26 14.41 0.98 8.11
CA ALA A 26 15.38 1.80 7.41
C ALA A 26 15.21 3.31 7.71
N LEU A 27 14.05 3.75 8.22
CA LEU A 27 13.81 5.16 8.60
C LEU A 27 14.87 5.74 9.54
N ALA A 28 15.53 4.91 10.35
CA ALA A 28 16.61 5.37 11.24
C ALA A 28 17.93 5.68 10.51
N ASP A 29 18.11 5.10 9.32
CA ASP A 29 19.40 5.06 8.62
C ASP A 29 19.39 5.85 7.30
N VAL A 30 18.22 6.23 6.79
CA VAL A 30 18.08 6.95 5.51
C VAL A 30 17.25 8.22 5.64
N ALA A 31 17.48 9.16 4.72
CA ALA A 31 16.73 10.42 4.68
C ALA A 31 15.29 10.25 4.17
N LEU A 32 15.06 9.27 3.29
CA LEU A 32 13.78 9.01 2.63
C LEU A 32 13.61 7.50 2.45
N VAL A 33 12.39 7.00 2.67
CA VAL A 33 12.03 5.63 2.34
C VAL A 33 10.60 5.60 1.80
N ALA A 34 10.39 4.86 0.72
CA ALA A 34 9.06 4.59 0.20
C ALA A 34 8.57 3.28 0.82
N ILE A 35 7.47 3.29 1.59
CA ILE A 35 6.98 2.13 2.35
C ILE A 35 5.54 1.82 1.93
N ASN A 36 5.21 0.55 1.72
CA ASN A 36 3.81 0.12 1.52
C ASN A 36 2.96 0.38 2.78
N ASN A 37 1.69 0.76 2.60
CA ASN A 37 0.79 1.12 3.69
C ASN A 37 0.66 0.03 4.78
N ASN A 38 0.66 -1.25 4.42
CA ASN A 38 0.57 -2.36 5.37
C ASN A 38 1.75 -2.38 6.34
N TYR A 39 2.98 -2.25 5.84
CA TYR A 39 4.17 -2.24 6.68
C TYR A 39 4.29 -0.95 7.49
N ALA A 40 3.92 0.19 6.91
CA ALA A 40 3.89 1.46 7.64
C ALA A 40 2.92 1.41 8.83
N VAL A 41 1.69 0.93 8.63
CA VAL A 41 0.68 0.80 9.69
C VAL A 41 1.09 -0.21 10.75
N GLN A 42 1.68 -1.35 10.35
CA GLN A 42 2.21 -2.33 11.31
C GLN A 42 3.37 -1.78 12.15
N ALA A 43 4.18 -0.90 11.58
CA ALA A 43 5.24 -0.19 12.30
C ALA A 43 4.75 1.00 13.13
N GLY A 44 3.43 1.22 13.22
CA GLY A 44 2.84 2.29 14.03
C GLY A 44 2.81 3.66 13.36
N LEU A 45 3.20 3.75 12.08
CA LEU A 45 3.09 4.98 11.29
C LEU A 45 1.64 5.18 10.81
N ASN A 46 1.27 6.44 10.62
CA ASN A 46 0.05 6.84 9.97
C ASN A 46 0.37 7.49 8.61
N PRO A 47 0.30 6.73 7.49
CA PRO A 47 0.61 7.25 6.16
C PRO A 47 -0.22 8.48 5.75
N ALA A 48 -1.41 8.68 6.31
CA ALA A 48 -2.22 9.87 6.02
C ALA A 48 -1.70 11.14 6.71
N LYS A 49 -0.80 11.02 7.70
CA LYS A 49 -0.24 12.14 8.48
C LYS A 49 1.27 12.24 8.39
N ASP A 50 1.98 11.12 8.46
CA ASP A 50 3.43 11.07 8.64
C ASP A 50 4.17 11.07 7.30
N ALA A 51 3.49 10.71 6.21
CA ALA A 51 4.08 10.70 4.88
C ALA A 51 4.29 12.13 4.36
N ILE A 52 5.52 12.44 3.92
CA ILE A 52 5.85 13.73 3.30
C ILE A 52 5.42 13.82 1.83
N ALA A 53 5.13 12.67 1.21
CA ALA A 53 4.61 12.52 -0.14
C ALA A 53 3.77 11.25 -0.19
N ARG A 54 2.70 11.28 -0.98
CA ARG A 54 1.81 10.14 -1.20
C ARG A 54 1.51 10.01 -2.68
N GLU A 55 1.43 8.77 -3.15
CA GLU A 55 0.92 8.50 -4.49
C GLU A 55 -0.54 8.94 -4.61
N ASN A 56 -0.95 9.30 -5.82
CA ASN A 56 -2.34 9.65 -6.09
C ASN A 56 -3.24 8.43 -5.81
N ALA A 57 -4.41 8.68 -5.22
CA ALA A 57 -5.42 7.65 -4.99
C ALA A 57 -5.97 7.09 -6.31
N GLU A 58 -5.99 7.92 -7.37
CA GLU A 58 -6.29 7.49 -8.73
C GLU A 58 -5.01 6.92 -9.37
N GLY A 59 -4.89 5.60 -9.39
CA GLY A 59 -3.73 4.89 -9.91
C GLY A 59 -3.96 3.40 -10.10
N PRO A 60 -3.01 2.66 -10.70
CA PRO A 60 -3.16 1.24 -11.02
C PRO A 60 -3.05 0.30 -9.79
N TRP A 61 -3.00 0.86 -8.57
CA TRP A 61 -2.60 0.16 -7.34
C TRP A 61 -3.75 -0.40 -6.51
N LEU A 62 -4.85 -0.75 -7.17
CA LEU A 62 -6.01 -1.31 -6.50
C LEU A 62 -5.69 -2.70 -5.93
N ASN A 63 -5.89 -2.88 -4.63
CA ASN A 63 -5.83 -4.21 -4.03
C ASN A 63 -7.10 -4.98 -4.37
N ILE A 64 -6.94 -6.23 -4.83
CA ILE A 64 -8.05 -7.07 -5.28
C ILE A 64 -8.14 -8.36 -4.46
N PRO A 65 -9.35 -8.84 -4.13
CA PRO A 65 -9.55 -10.24 -3.75
C PRO A 65 -9.17 -11.14 -4.94
N ALA A 66 -8.40 -12.19 -4.67
CA ALA A 66 -8.00 -13.17 -5.67
C ALA A 66 -8.43 -14.58 -5.24
N VAL A 67 -8.95 -15.35 -6.19
CA VAL A 67 -9.34 -16.76 -6.02
C VAL A 67 -8.72 -17.58 -7.14
N ARG A 68 -8.66 -18.92 -6.99
CA ARG A 68 -8.26 -19.80 -8.10
C ARG A 68 -9.30 -19.69 -9.23
N GLU A 69 -8.86 -19.88 -10.47
CA GLU A 69 -9.74 -19.79 -11.64
C GLU A 69 -10.95 -20.72 -11.54
N GLU A 70 -10.75 -21.96 -11.08
CA GLU A 70 -11.80 -22.97 -10.87
C GLU A 70 -12.83 -22.60 -9.78
N ASP A 71 -12.51 -21.60 -8.94
CA ASP A 71 -13.34 -21.18 -7.83
C ASP A 71 -14.18 -19.96 -8.16
N LYS A 72 -13.91 -19.24 -9.25
CA LYS A 72 -14.46 -17.90 -9.53
C LYS A 72 -16.00 -17.83 -9.49
N ASP A 73 -16.67 -18.91 -9.88
CA ASP A 73 -18.14 -19.01 -9.95
C ASP A 73 -18.76 -19.73 -8.75
N LYS A 74 -17.96 -20.12 -7.74
CA LYS A 74 -18.48 -20.79 -6.54
C LYS A 74 -19.30 -19.79 -5.71
N ALA A 75 -20.44 -20.24 -5.19
CA ALA A 75 -21.36 -19.39 -4.43
C ALA A 75 -20.72 -18.65 -3.25
N TRP A 76 -19.72 -19.26 -2.59
CA TRP A 76 -18.99 -18.63 -1.48
C TRP A 76 -18.18 -17.41 -1.92
N VAL A 77 -17.71 -17.33 -3.17
CA VAL A 77 -16.97 -16.18 -3.69
C VAL A 77 -17.87 -14.94 -3.69
N ARG A 78 -19.09 -15.09 -4.21
CA ARG A 78 -20.07 -14.00 -4.21
C ARG A 78 -20.41 -13.55 -2.79
N GLN A 79 -20.63 -14.49 -1.87
CA GLN A 79 -20.89 -14.19 -0.46
C GLN A 79 -19.72 -13.44 0.19
N LEU A 80 -18.47 -13.82 -0.11
CA LEU A 80 -17.28 -13.14 0.37
C LEU A 80 -17.20 -11.70 -0.15
N ILE A 81 -17.43 -11.49 -1.46
CA ILE A 81 -17.39 -10.16 -2.06
C ILE A 81 -18.48 -9.26 -1.47
N GLU A 82 -19.72 -9.75 -1.35
CA GLU A 82 -20.83 -8.99 -0.75
C GLU A 82 -20.56 -8.62 0.72
N ALA A 83 -19.98 -9.54 1.50
CA ALA A 83 -19.61 -9.27 2.88
C ALA A 83 -18.46 -8.24 2.99
N TYR A 84 -17.43 -8.38 2.14
CA TYR A 84 -16.28 -7.48 2.10
C TYR A 84 -16.67 -6.08 1.61
N GLN A 85 -17.44 -6.01 0.53
CA GLN A 85 -17.91 -4.77 -0.09
C GLN A 85 -19.17 -4.21 0.58
N SER A 86 -19.19 -4.22 1.91
CA SER A 86 -20.33 -3.76 2.71
C SER A 86 -20.06 -2.40 3.37
N GLU A 87 -21.13 -1.66 3.67
CA GLU A 87 -21.04 -0.38 4.38
C GLU A 87 -20.37 -0.49 5.76
N PRO A 88 -20.62 -1.54 6.57
CA PRO A 88 -19.88 -1.75 7.82
C PRO A 88 -18.36 -1.85 7.63
N VAL A 89 -17.90 -2.55 6.59
CA VAL A 89 -16.46 -2.68 6.29
C VAL A 89 -15.90 -1.34 5.81
N LYS A 90 -16.61 -0.62 4.93
CA LYS A 90 -16.22 0.72 4.48
C LYS A 90 -16.08 1.69 5.66
N ALA A 91 -17.04 1.69 6.58
CA ALA A 91 -17.01 2.52 7.80
C ALA A 91 -15.87 2.13 8.75
N PHE A 92 -15.61 0.82 8.89
CA PHE A 92 -14.47 0.32 9.66
C PHE A 92 -13.14 0.85 9.11
N LEU A 93 -12.95 0.82 7.79
CA LEU A 93 -11.72 1.33 7.16
C LEU A 93 -11.48 2.81 7.51
N GLN A 94 -12.51 3.64 7.38
CA GLN A 94 -12.43 5.07 7.70
C GLN A 94 -12.09 5.31 9.17
N THR A 95 -12.75 4.60 10.08
CA THR A 95 -12.56 4.78 11.52
C THR A 95 -11.18 4.28 11.98
N ARG A 96 -10.81 3.08 11.53
CA ARG A 96 -9.61 2.38 12.01
C ARG A 96 -8.34 2.93 11.39
N PHE A 97 -8.39 3.32 10.13
CA PHE A 97 -7.20 3.65 9.34
C PHE A 97 -7.17 5.10 8.83
N LYS A 98 -8.22 5.88 9.10
CA LYS A 98 -8.21 7.34 9.00
C LYS A 98 -7.68 7.87 7.66
N GLY A 99 -8.13 7.27 6.56
CA GLY A 99 -7.73 7.65 5.19
C GLY A 99 -6.42 7.05 4.68
N THR A 100 -5.82 6.10 5.42
CA THR A 100 -4.69 5.30 4.93
C THR A 100 -5.15 4.24 3.91
N TYR A 101 -6.25 3.56 4.20
CA TYR A 101 -6.92 2.66 3.25
C TYR A 101 -8.24 3.28 2.83
N ILE A 102 -8.49 3.27 1.52
CA ILE A 102 -9.67 3.85 0.89
C ILE A 102 -10.40 2.68 0.21
N ALA A 103 -11.71 2.55 0.48
CA ALA A 103 -12.54 1.56 -0.19
C ALA A 103 -12.69 1.93 -1.67
N ALA A 104 -12.70 0.91 -2.53
CA ALA A 104 -12.82 1.07 -3.98
C ALA A 104 -14.21 0.69 -4.52
N TRP A 105 -15.18 0.58 -3.62
CA TRP A 105 -16.60 0.29 -3.87
C TRP A 105 -17.46 1.29 -3.08
#